data_AF-A0A4S2AD89-F1
#
_entry.id   AF-A0A4S2AD89-F1
#
_cell.length_a   1.000
_cell.length_b   1.000
_cell.length_c   1.000
_cell.angle_alpha   90.00
_cell.angle_beta   90.00
_cell.angle_gamma   90.00
#
_symmetry.space_group_name_H-M   'P 1'
#
loop_
_entity.id
_entity.type
_entity.pdbx_description
1 polymer ?
#
loop_
_entity_poly.entity_id
_entity_poly.type
_entity_poly.pdbx_seq_one_letter_code
_entity_poly.pdbx_strand_id
1 'polypeptide(L)' 'MSDITWIQAFLRLLQMFRTILNNNTELSNDKIDELVNTFMNTLPALLKAQLQAAVILDFMYHSL' A
#
# COMPACT_ATOMS: atom_id res chain seq x y z
N MET A 1 -16.95 -5.48 16.53
CA MET A 1 -15.88 -6.03 15.67
C MET A 1 -16.02 -5.33 14.34
N SER A 2 -15.32 -4.21 14.11
CA SER A 2 -15.19 -3.76 12.73
C SER A 2 -14.26 -4.74 12.07
N ASP A 3 -14.80 -5.60 11.21
CA ASP A 3 -14.00 -6.33 10.23
C ASP A 3 -12.93 -5.40 9.70
N ILE A 4 -11.67 -5.84 9.72
CA ILE A 4 -10.58 -5.13 9.06
C ILE A 4 -11.09 -4.78 7.68
N THR A 5 -11.25 -3.49 7.39
CA THR A 5 -11.77 -3.09 6.09
C THR A 5 -10.87 -3.71 5.03
N TRP A 6 -11.44 -4.27 3.97
CA TRP A 6 -10.68 -4.92 2.89
C TRP A 6 -9.51 -4.05 2.39
N ILE A 7 -9.64 -2.72 2.50
CA ILE A 7 -8.60 -1.73 2.25
C ILE A 7 -7.39 -1.89 3.18
N GLN A 8 -7.60 -2.00 4.50
CA GLN A 8 -6.52 -2.22 5.45
C GLN A 8 -5.80 -3.55 5.22
N ALA A 9 -6.54 -4.62 4.90
CA ALA A 9 -5.95 -5.91 4.54
C ALA A 9 -5.08 -5.80 3.28
N PHE A 10 -5.57 -5.08 2.27
CA PHE A 10 -4.85 -4.82 1.03
C PHE A 10 -3.58 -3.98 1.26
N LEU A 11 -3.64 -2.93 2.08
CA LEU A 11 -2.48 -2.12 2.44
C LEU A 11 -1.41 -2.93 3.17
N ARG A 12 -1.80 -3.79 4.12
CA ARG A 12 -0.86 -4.68 4.81
C ARG A 12 -0.23 -5.70 3.85
N LEU A 13 -0.98 -6.23 2.89
CA LEU A 13 -0.44 -7.10 1.84
C LEU A 13 0.64 -6.38 1.03
N LEU A 14 0.40 -5.14 0.61
CA LEU A 14 1.39 -4.34 -0.14
C LEU A 14 2.65 -4.04 0.68
N GLN A 15 2.50 -3.75 1.97
CA GLN A 15 3.64 -3.55 2.88
C GLN A 15 4.48 -4.84 3.04
N MET A 16 3.82 -5.98 3.20
CA MET A 16 4.51 -7.28 3.26
C MET A 16 5.22 -7.59 1.94
N PHE A 17 4.57 -7.33 0.80
CA PHE A 17 5.15 -7.52 -0.52
C PHE A 17 6.42 -6.69 -0.71
N ARG A 18 6.39 -5.39 -0.36
CA ARG A 18 7.57 -4.51 -0.37
C ARG A 18 8.70 -5.06 0.51
N THR A 19 8.37 -5.51 1.72
CA THR A 19 9.35 -6.05 2.68
C THR A 19 10.00 -7.33 2.15
N ILE A 20 9.23 -8.22 1.53
CA ILE A 20 9.75 -9.44 0.90
C ILE A 20 10.70 -9.08 -0.24
N LEU A 21 10.33 -8.14 -1.11
CA LEU A 21 11.21 -7.69 -2.20
C LEU A 21 12.52 -7.10 -1.65
N ASN A 22 12.43 -6.21 -0.66
CA ASN A 22 13.61 -5.57 -0.07
C ASN A 22 14.55 -6.58 0.62
N ASN A 23 14.00 -7.62 1.25
CA ASN A 23 14.80 -8.58 2.02
C ASN A 23 15.30 -9.77 1.20
N ASN A 24 14.61 -10.13 0.11
CA ASN A 24 14.89 -11.37 -0.64
C ASN A 24 15.37 -11.12 -2.07
N THR A 25 15.46 -9.86 -2.50
CA THR A 25 15.98 -9.50 -3.82
C THR A 25 17.09 -8.46 -3.67
N GLU A 26 17.99 -8.38 -4.65
CA GLU A 26 19.03 -7.36 -4.73
C GLU A 26 18.52 -6.04 -5.35
N LEU A 27 17.19 -5.83 -5.36
CA LEU A 27 16.60 -4.61 -5.89
C LEU A 27 16.90 -3.43 -4.96
N SER A 28 17.41 -2.34 -5.54
CA SER A 28 17.50 -1.05 -4.86
C SER A 28 16.11 -0.54 -4.46
N ASN A 29 16.02 0.23 -3.37
CA ASN A 29 14.78 0.89 -2.94
C ASN A 29 14.07 1.64 -4.08
N ASP A 30 14.82 2.38 -4.92
CA ASP A 30 14.25 3.13 -6.05
C ASP A 30 13.52 2.23 -7.05
N LYS A 31 14.05 1.03 -7.31
CA LYS A 31 13.43 0.05 -8.20
C LYS A 31 12.20 -0.59 -7.58
N ILE A 32 12.21 -0.80 -6.27
CA ILE A 32 11.05 -1.27 -5.52
C ILE A 32 9.95 -0.19 -5.53
N ASP A 33 10.29 1.07 -5.33
CA ASP A 33 9.36 2.19 -5.39
C ASP A 33 8.78 2.39 -6.79
N GLU A 34 9.61 2.27 -7.84
CA GLU A 34 9.17 2.28 -9.24
C GLU A 34 8.16 1.15 -9.53
N LEU A 35 8.45 -0.06 -9.05
CA LEU A 35 7.56 -1.22 -9.20
C LEU A 35 6.23 -1.02 -8.47
N VAL A 36 6.28 -0.59 -7.21
CA VAL A 36 5.08 -0.31 -6.40
C VAL A 36 4.25 0.80 -7.06
N ASN A 37 4.89 1.87 -7.53
CA ASN A 37 4.19 2.96 -8.20
C ASN A 37 3.57 2.50 -9.53
N THR A 38 4.30 1.71 -10.32
CA THR A 38 3.79 1.12 -11.57
C THR A 38 2.56 0.26 -11.30
N PHE A 39 2.61 -0.60 -10.27
CA PHE A 39 1.46 -1.38 -9.82
C PHE A 39 0.27 -0.49 -9.40
N MET A 40 0.51 0.55 -8.59
CA MET A 40 -0.55 1.47 -8.16
C MET A 40 -1.20 2.23 -9.33
N ASN A 41 -0.46 2.42 -10.43
CA ASN A 41 -0.96 3.06 -11.64
C ASN A 41 -1.76 2.13 -12.54
N THR A 42 -1.66 0.81 -12.40
CA THR A 42 -2.54 -0.14 -13.11
C THR A 42 -3.90 -0.33 -12.45
N LEU A 43 -4.06 0.13 -11.20
CA LEU A 43 -5.33 0.02 -10.49
C LEU A 43 -6.41 0.91 -11.11
N PRO A 44 -7.69 0.46 -11.13
CA PRO A 44 -8.81 1.31 -11.52
C PRO A 44 -8.89 2.59 -10.70
N ALA A 45 -9.28 3.70 -11.32
CA ALA A 45 -9.32 5.02 -10.69
C ALA A 45 -10.13 5.04 -9.38
N LEU A 46 -11.26 4.34 -9.34
CA LEU A 46 -12.10 4.22 -8.14
C LEU A 46 -11.34 3.54 -6.97
N LEU A 47 -10.61 2.47 -7.26
CA LEU A 47 -9.83 1.74 -6.26
C LEU A 47 -8.66 2.60 -5.75
N LYS A 48 -7.98 3.32 -6.65
CA LYS A 48 -6.89 4.25 -6.29
C LYS A 48 -7.39 5.37 -5.37
N ALA A 49 -8.55 5.94 -5.66
CA ALA A 49 -9.18 6.97 -4.83
C ALA A 49 -9.54 6.45 -3.43
N GLN A 50 -10.09 5.23 -3.34
CA GLN A 50 -10.42 4.60 -2.05
C GLN A 50 -9.17 4.30 -1.21
N LEU A 51 -8.10 3.84 -1.85
CA LEU A 51 -6.81 3.61 -1.18
C LEU A 51 -6.19 4.90 -0.64
N GLN A 52 -6.21 5.97 -1.42
CA GLN A 52 -5.72 7.28 -0.99
C GLN A 52 -6.52 7.83 0.19
N ALA A 53 -7.86 7.74 0.13
CA ALA A 53 -8.72 8.17 1.22
C ALA A 53 -8.44 7.40 2.52
N ALA A 54 -8.22 6.08 2.43
CA ALA A 54 -7.92 5.26 3.59
C ALA A 54 -6.55 5.56 4.21
N VAL A 55 -5.52 5.84 3.39
CA VAL A 55 -4.19 6.25 3.88
C VAL A 55 -4.27 7.60 4.62
N ILE A 56 -5.05 8.54 4.09
CA ILE A 56 -5.28 9.85 4.74
C ILE A 56 -6.03 9.66 6.06
N LEU A 57 -7.05 8.79 6.09
CA LEU A 57 -7.81 8.49 7.29
C LEU A 57 -6.93 7.83 8.37
N ASP A 58 -6.09 6.85 8.00
CA ASP A 58 -5.16 6.17 8.91
C ASP A 58 -4.18 7.17 9.55
N PHE A 59 -3.62 8.09 8.76
CA PHE A 59 -2.73 9.15 9.27
C PHE A 59 -3.44 10.11 10.24
N MET A 60 -4.67 10.51 9.94
CA MET A 60 -5.46 11.39 10.82
C MET A 60 -5.84 10.73 12.15
N TYR A 61 -6.09 9.42 12.16
CA TYR A 61 -6.47 8.69 13.38
C TYR A 61 -5.28 8.19 14.22
N HIS A 62 -4.08 8.02 13.65
CA HIS A 62 -2.86 7.69 14.41
C HIS A 62 -2.10 8.91 14.96
N SER A 63 -2.46 10.13 14.56
CA SER A 63 -1.84 11.38 14.99
C SER A 63 -2.58 12.09 16.14
N LEU A 64 -3.54 11.42 16.79
CA LEU A 64 -4.41 11.93 17.85
C LEU A 64 -4.37 11.00 19.06
#